data_AF-A0A091C9B5-F1
#
_entry.id   AF-A0A091C9B5-F1
#
_cell.length_a   1.000
_cell.length_b   1.000
_cell.length_c   1.000
_cell.angle_alpha   90.00
_cell.angle_beta   90.00
_cell.angle_gamma   90.00
#
_symmetry.space_group_name_H-M   'P 1'
#
loop_
_entity.id
_entity.type
_entity.pdbx_description
1 polymer ?
#
loop_
_entity_poly.entity_id
_entity_poly.type
_entity_poly.pdbx_seq_one_letter_code
_entity_poly.pdbx_strand_id
1 'polypeptide(L)'
;MDKKEAIDKMMDWLEKEGLGQRQVSYHLRDWLFSRQRYWGEPIPIIHWEDGTQTALSEEDLPLELPKASDIKPSGTGASPLANVQDWVNVTDPKTGKKRLSGNKHYATMGRQFLVFLTFCRST
;
A
#
# COMPACT_ATOMS: atom_id res chain seq x y z
N MET A 1 -14.17 47.25 7.86
CA MET A 1 -13.91 46.08 7.02
C MET A 1 -13.74 44.90 7.96
N ASP A 2 -14.53 43.84 7.77
CA ASP A 2 -14.43 42.66 8.63
C ASP A 2 -13.15 41.86 8.32
N LYS A 3 -12.65 41.09 9.28
CA LYS A 3 -11.42 40.30 9.13
C LYS A 3 -11.52 39.33 7.95
N LYS A 4 -12.67 38.69 7.75
CA LYS A 4 -12.86 37.74 6.65
C LYS A 4 -12.79 38.44 5.30
N GLU A 5 -13.50 39.56 5.17
CA GLU A 5 -13.51 40.38 3.95
C GLU A 5 -12.11 40.88 3.57
N ALA A 6 -11.27 41.20 4.55
CA ALA A 6 -9.90 41.65 4.30
C ALA A 6 -9.00 40.51 3.78
N ILE A 7 -9.14 39.30 4.34
CA ILE A 7 -8.41 38.11 3.89
C ILE A 7 -8.82 37.75 2.46
N ASP A 8 -10.12 37.79 2.16
CA ASP A 8 -10.63 37.46 0.82
C ASP A 8 -10.11 38.43 -0.24
N LYS A 9 -10.15 39.75 0.02
CA LYS A 9 -9.60 40.74 -0.93
C LYS A 9 -8.09 40.63 -1.11
N MET A 10 -7.36 40.27 -0.05
CA MET A 10 -5.92 40.04 -0.16
C MET A 10 -5.62 38.81 -1.03
N MET A 11 -6.39 37.73 -0.88
CA MET A 11 -6.26 36.54 -1.73
C MET A 11 -6.60 36.85 -3.19
N ASP A 12 -7.68 37.59 -3.47
CA ASP A 12 -8.05 38.00 -4.84
C ASP A 12 -6.94 38.83 -5.51
N TRP A 13 -6.31 39.73 -4.75
CA TRP A 13 -5.20 40.55 -5.27
C TRP A 13 -3.97 39.70 -5.58
N LEU A 14 -3.60 38.76 -4.69
CA LEU A 14 -2.46 37.85 -4.90
C LEU A 14 -2.65 36.94 -6.12
N GLU A 15 -3.88 36.47 -6.36
CA GLU A 15 -4.23 35.68 -7.55
C GLU A 15 -4.14 36.52 -8.83
N LYS A 16 -4.64 37.77 -8.79
CA LYS A 16 -4.62 38.68 -9.96
C LYS A 16 -3.21 39.06 -10.39
N GLU A 17 -2.30 39.28 -9.44
CA GLU A 17 -0.90 39.61 -9.72
C GLU A 17 -0.05 38.36 -10.02
N GLY A 18 -0.61 37.15 -9.93
CA GLY A 18 0.10 35.90 -10.20
C GLY A 18 1.16 35.54 -9.15
N LEU A 19 1.08 36.14 -7.95
CA LEU A 19 2.04 35.95 -6.86
C LEU A 19 1.65 34.82 -5.91
N GLY A 20 0.46 34.23 -6.08
CA GLY A 20 -0.01 33.08 -5.30
C GLY A 20 -1.34 32.52 -5.79
N GLN A 21 -1.77 31.42 -5.17
CA GLN A 21 -3.06 30.78 -5.41
C GLN A 21 -3.70 30.37 -4.08
N ARG A 22 -5.02 30.36 -4.01
CA ARG A 22 -5.74 29.79 -2.87
C ARG A 22 -5.46 28.29 -2.76
N GLN A 23 -5.07 27.85 -1.57
CA GLN A 23 -4.83 26.44 -1.27
C GLN A 23 -5.54 26.07 0.02
N VAL A 24 -6.30 24.97 -0.02
CA VAL A 24 -6.86 24.34 1.17
C VAL A 24 -6.00 23.14 1.53
N SER A 25 -5.31 23.21 2.67
CA SER A 25 -4.54 22.11 3.23
C SER A 25 -5.34 21.38 4.30
N TYR A 26 -5.41 20.06 4.20
CA TYR A 26 -6.01 19.22 5.24
C TYR A 26 -4.93 18.69 6.17
N HIS A 27 -5.29 18.49 7.45
CA HIS A 27 -4.43 17.76 8.39
C HIS A 27 -4.56 16.23 8.26
N LEU A 28 -5.37 15.75 7.30
CA LEU A 28 -5.51 14.33 7.01
C LEU A 28 -4.17 13.79 6.48
N ARG A 29 -3.71 12.68 7.05
CA ARG A 29 -2.48 11.99 6.64
C ARG A 29 -2.84 10.80 5.79
N ASP A 30 -1.96 10.46 4.86
CA ASP A 30 -2.08 9.23 4.10
C ASP A 30 -2.13 8.03 5.04
N TRP A 31 -3.06 7.12 4.74
CA TRP A 31 -3.25 5.95 5.55
C TRP A 31 -2.20 4.91 5.21
N LEU A 32 -1.12 4.88 5.98
CA LEU A 32 -0.14 3.81 5.90
C LEU A 32 -0.77 2.52 6.47
N PHE A 33 -1.24 1.62 5.59
CA PHE A 33 -1.86 0.34 5.97
C PHE A 33 -0.93 -0.87 5.82
N SER A 34 0.17 -0.73 5.09
CA SER A 34 1.18 -1.78 4.93
C SER A 34 1.87 -2.08 6.27
N ARG A 35 1.92 -3.34 6.69
CA ARG A 35 2.63 -3.77 7.90
C ARG A 35 3.59 -4.91 7.57
N GLN A 36 4.83 -4.83 8.04
CA GLN A 36 5.82 -5.92 7.94
C GLN A 36 5.52 -7.00 8.98
N ARG A 37 4.38 -7.69 8.84
CA ARG A 37 3.93 -8.75 9.74
C ARG A 37 3.70 -10.02 8.94
N TYR A 38 3.97 -11.16 9.55
CA TYR A 38 3.63 -12.46 8.98
C TYR A 38 2.11 -12.72 9.03
N TRP A 39 1.45 -12.38 10.15
CA TRP A 39 0.03 -12.68 10.36
C TRP A 39 -0.89 -11.55 9.88
N GLY A 40 -1.15 -11.51 8.58
CA GLY A 40 -2.13 -10.64 7.95
C GLY A 40 -2.32 -11.00 6.47
N GLU A 41 -3.21 -10.32 5.77
CA GLU A 41 -3.51 -10.65 4.37
C GLU A 41 -2.41 -10.15 3.44
N PRO A 42 -1.78 -11.01 2.61
CA PRO A 42 -0.72 -10.57 1.71
C PRO A 42 -1.26 -9.60 0.67
N ILE A 43 -0.54 -8.51 0.42
CA ILE A 43 -0.94 -7.53 -0.60
C ILE A 43 -0.71 -8.15 -1.99
N PRO A 44 -1.74 -8.23 -2.86
CA PRO A 44 -1.67 -8.89 -4.16
C PRO A 44 -1.02 -7.99 -5.23
N ILE A 45 0.15 -7.43 -4.91
CA ILE A 45 0.98 -6.64 -5.84
C ILE A 45 2.30 -7.38 -6.07
N ILE A 46 2.64 -7.57 -7.34
CA ILE A 46 3.90 -8.16 -7.78
C ILE A 46 4.82 -7.02 -8.23
N HIS A 47 6.07 -7.08 -7.77
CA HIS A 47 7.13 -6.18 -8.19
C HIS A 47 8.07 -6.93 -9.12
N TRP A 48 8.14 -6.52 -10.38
CA TRP A 48 8.97 -7.15 -11.40
C TRP A 48 10.40 -6.63 -11.40
N GLU A 49 11.32 -7.38 -11.99
CA GLU A 49 12.72 -6.99 -12.11
C GLU A 49 12.96 -5.72 -12.95
N ASP A 50 12.05 -5.41 -13.86
CA ASP A 50 12.08 -4.20 -14.70
C ASP A 50 11.59 -2.92 -13.98
N GLY A 51 11.22 -3.04 -12.71
CA GLY A 51 10.70 -1.93 -11.89
C GLY A 51 9.19 -1.69 -12.06
N THR A 52 8.50 -2.45 -12.90
CA THR A 52 7.04 -2.35 -13.02
C THR A 52 6.32 -3.08 -11.88
N GLN A 53 5.07 -2.66 -11.65
CA GLN A 53 4.19 -3.25 -10.64
C GLN A 53 2.89 -3.69 -11.30
N THR A 54 2.45 -4.91 -11.00
CA THR A 54 1.15 -5.42 -11.47
C THR A 54 0.35 -5.99 -10.31
N ALA A 55 -0.97 -5.82 -10.38
CA ALA A 55 -1.88 -6.52 -9.50
C ALA A 55 -2.01 -7.98 -9.93
N LEU A 56 -2.23 -8.87 -8.97
CA LEU A 56 -2.57 -10.26 -9.21
C LEU A 56 -3.98 -10.37 -9.84
N SER A 57 -4.19 -11.34 -10.74
CA SER A 57 -5.51 -11.62 -11.32
C SER A 57 -6.52 -12.07 -10.26
N GLU A 58 -7.81 -11.80 -10.48
CA GLU A 58 -8.88 -12.28 -9.59
C GLU A 58 -8.94 -13.81 -9.52
N GLU A 59 -8.57 -14.50 -10.60
CA GLU A 59 -8.54 -15.98 -10.69
C GLU A 59 -7.47 -16.62 -9.78
N ASP A 60 -6.40 -15.88 -9.49
CA ASP A 60 -5.29 -16.35 -8.65
C ASP A 60 -5.50 -15.97 -7.16
N LEU A 61 -6.63 -15.32 -6.83
CA LEU A 61 -7.04 -15.06 -5.46
C LEU A 61 -7.83 -16.25 -4.90
N PRO A 62 -7.71 -16.57 -3.60
CA PRO A 62 -6.95 -15.84 -2.57
C PRO A 62 -5.46 -16.20 -2.57
N LEU A 63 -4.61 -15.19 -2.37
CA LEU A 63 -3.18 -15.41 -2.14
C LEU A 63 -2.97 -15.95 -0.72
N GLU A 64 -2.71 -17.26 -0.61
CA GLU A 64 -2.49 -17.91 0.68
C GLU A 64 -1.07 -17.64 1.23
N LEU A 65 -0.99 -17.50 2.55
CA LEU A 65 0.29 -17.40 3.25
C LEU A 65 1.01 -18.76 3.27
N PRO A 66 2.33 -18.79 3.08
CA PRO A 66 3.09 -20.03 3.18
C PRO A 66 3.10 -20.51 4.63
N LYS A 67 2.99 -21.83 4.85
CA LYS A 67 3.11 -22.43 6.18
C LYS A 67 4.59 -22.45 6.61
N ALA A 68 5.06 -21.37 7.24
CA ALA A 68 6.42 -21.32 7.76
C ALA A 68 6.49 -21.78 9.23
N SER A 69 7.44 -22.67 9.55
CA SER A 69 7.75 -23.10 10.93
C SER A 69 8.66 -22.11 11.67
N ASP A 70 9.51 -21.39 10.95
CA ASP A 70 10.47 -20.43 11.50
C ASP A 70 10.02 -18.97 11.30
N ILE A 71 8.99 -18.55 12.04
CA ILE A 71 8.49 -17.16 12.09
C ILE A 71 9.34 -16.34 13.08
N LYS A 72 10.67 -16.46 13.01
CA LYS A 72 11.55 -15.60 13.80
C LYS A 72 11.82 -14.33 12.99
N PRO A 73 11.64 -13.13 13.57
CA PRO A 73 12.04 -11.91 12.90
C PRO A 73 13.55 -12.00 12.64
N SER A 74 13.95 -11.96 11.37
CA SER A 74 15.36 -11.72 11.05
C SER A 74 15.65 -10.32 11.57
N GLY A 75 16.54 -10.16 12.55
CA GLY A 75 16.84 -8.88 13.23
C GLY A 75 17.23 -7.70 12.32
N THR A 76 17.23 -7.89 11.00
CA THR A 76 17.37 -6.93 9.90
C THR A 76 16.11 -6.11 9.57
N GLY A 77 14.98 -6.28 10.28
CA GLY A 77 13.77 -5.48 10.06
C GLY A 77 13.01 -5.79 8.76
N ALA A 78 13.41 -6.84 8.03
CA ALA A 78 12.66 -7.35 6.88
C ALA A 78 11.47 -8.19 7.33
N SER A 79 10.44 -8.26 6.49
CA SER A 79 9.25 -9.10 6.74
C SER A 79 9.66 -10.57 6.89
N PRO A 80 9.10 -11.34 7.86
CA PRO A 80 9.40 -12.76 8.01
C PRO A 80 9.11 -13.60 6.74
N LEU A 81 8.22 -13.12 5.87
CA LEU A 81 7.90 -13.73 4.59
C LEU A 81 9.04 -13.66 3.57
N ALA A 82 9.98 -12.73 3.76
CA ALA A 82 11.13 -12.58 2.87
C ALA A 82 12.13 -13.76 2.96
N ASN A 83 12.01 -14.60 3.99
CA ASN A 83 12.85 -15.77 4.17
C ASN A 83 12.34 -17.00 3.40
N VAL A 84 11.08 -17.00 2.97
CA VAL A 84 10.47 -18.12 2.23
C VAL A 84 10.67 -17.90 0.73
N GLN A 85 11.81 -18.37 0.21
CA GLN A 85 12.21 -18.16 -1.19
C GLN A 85 11.20 -18.73 -2.18
N ASP A 86 10.56 -19.86 -1.86
CA ASP A 86 9.58 -20.52 -2.74
C ASP A 86 8.30 -19.71 -2.94
N TRP A 87 7.92 -18.90 -1.95
CA TRP A 87 6.73 -18.05 -2.01
C TRP A 87 7.03 -16.68 -2.63
N VAL A 88 8.26 -16.20 -2.46
CA VAL A 88 8.72 -14.92 -2.99
C VAL A 88 9.01 -15.01 -4.50
N ASN A 89 9.64 -16.09 -4.96
CA ASN A 89 10.12 -16.20 -6.33
C ASN A 89 9.03 -16.73 -7.27
N VAL A 90 8.17 -15.82 -7.76
CA VAL A 90 7.16 -16.13 -8.78
C VAL A 90 7.66 -15.68 -10.16
N THR A 91 7.38 -16.50 -11.18
CA THR A 91 7.61 -16.15 -12.59
C THR A 91 6.26 -15.93 -13.25
N ASP A 92 6.12 -14.85 -14.03
CA ASP A 92 4.90 -14.58 -14.79
C ASP A 92 4.71 -15.67 -15.87
N PRO A 93 3.59 -16.42 -15.87
CA PRO A 93 3.30 -17.39 -16.93
C PRO A 93 3.09 -16.74 -18.30
N LYS A 94 2.72 -15.46 -18.37
CA LYS A 94 2.43 -14.74 -19.64
C LYS A 94 3.64 -14.01 -20.19
N THR A 95 4.47 -13.42 -19.33
CA THR A 95 5.62 -12.61 -19.76
C THR A 95 6.98 -13.25 -19.49
N GLY A 96 7.03 -14.36 -18.74
CA GLY A 96 8.27 -15.03 -18.36
C GLY A 96 9.16 -14.23 -17.41
N LYS A 97 8.67 -13.07 -16.93
CA LYS A 97 9.43 -12.17 -16.05
C LYS A 97 9.52 -12.75 -14.65
N LYS A 98 10.68 -12.61 -14.03
CA LYS A 98 10.91 -12.98 -12.63
C LYS A 98 10.58 -11.81 -11.71
N ARG A 99 10.09 -12.13 -10.51
CA ARG A 99 9.84 -11.15 -9.45
C ARG A 99 11.17 -10.65 -8.87
N LEU A 100 11.23 -9.35 -8.54
CA LEU A 100 12.43 -8.73 -7.96
C LEU A 100 12.70 -9.27 -6.54
N SER A 101 13.72 -10.12 -6.39
CA SER A 101 14.10 -10.80 -5.14
C SER A 101 14.57 -9.84 -4.02
N GLY A 102 14.98 -8.62 -4.36
CA GLY A 102 15.57 -7.64 -3.42
C GLY A 102 14.56 -6.83 -2.60
N ASN A 103 13.33 -6.63 -3.08
CA ASN A 103 12.32 -5.84 -2.37
C ASN A 103 11.53 -6.70 -1.40
N LYS A 104 12.12 -6.91 -0.21
CA LYS A 104 11.55 -7.66 0.92
C LYS A 104 10.39 -6.93 1.63
N HIS A 105 9.72 -5.99 0.96
CA HIS A 105 8.58 -5.23 1.47
C HIS A 105 7.28 -6.02 1.28
N TYR A 106 7.27 -7.27 1.76
CA TYR A 106 6.03 -8.05 1.85
C TYR A 106 5.25 -7.55 3.04
N ALA A 107 4.33 -6.63 2.75
CA ALA A 107 3.43 -6.13 3.75
C ALA A 107 2.14 -6.96 3.75
N THR A 108 1.66 -7.23 4.95
CA THR A 108 0.32 -7.75 5.15
C THR A 108 -0.61 -6.60 5.53
N MET A 109 -1.82 -6.60 5.01
CA MET A 109 -2.87 -5.68 5.41
C MET A 109 -3.49 -6.17 6.72
N GLY A 110 -3.72 -5.24 7.65
CA GLY A 110 -4.47 -5.53 8.86
C GLY A 110 -5.95 -5.79 8.53
N ARG A 111 -6.45 -6.98 8.85
CA ARG A 111 -7.83 -7.44 8.58
C ARG A 111 -8.95 -6.62 9.25
N GLN A 112 -8.64 -5.57 10.01
CA GLN A 112 -9.61 -4.89 10.87
C GLN A 112 -10.73 -4.14 10.14
N PHE A 113 -10.60 -3.87 8.84
CA PHE A 113 -11.59 -3.05 8.13
C PHE A 113 -12.63 -3.84 7.31
N LEU A 114 -12.27 -5.01 6.74
CA LEU A 114 -13.20 -5.77 5.87
C LEU A 114 -14.10 -6.77 6.60
N VAL A 115 -13.75 -7.19 7.82
CA VAL A 115 -14.52 -8.20 8.56
C VAL A 115 -15.98 -7.78 8.75
N PHE A 116 -16.24 -6.48 8.92
CA PHE A 116 -17.60 -5.97 9.12
C PHE A 116 -18.47 -6.09 7.87
N LEU A 117 -17.90 -5.89 6.67
CA LEU A 117 -18.63 -5.99 5.41
C LEU A 117 -18.83 -7.45 4.97
N THR A 118 -17.86 -8.33 5.26
CA THR A 118 -18.00 -9.78 4.95
C THR A 118 -19.11 -10.42 5.79
N PHE A 119 -19.25 -10.03 7.05
CA PHE A 119 -20.29 -10.56 7.95
C PHE A 119 -21.72 -10.20 7.50
N CYS A 120 -21.90 -9.03 6.87
CA CYS A 120 -23.22 -8.55 6.43
C CYS A 120 -23.71 -9.19 5.11
N ARG A 121 -22.81 -9.85 4.36
CA ARG A 121 -23.14 -10.57 3.12
C ARG A 121 -23.40 -12.07 3.32
N SER A 122 -23.15 -12.59 4.53
CA SER A 122 -23.31 -14.01 4.88
C SER A 122 -24.60 -14.34 5.63
N THR A 123 -25.55 -13.40 5.70
CA THR A 123 -26.90 -13.57 6.27
C THR A 123 -27.97 -13.21 5.26
#